data_AF-A0A368EV11-F1
#
_entry.id   AF-A0A368EV11-F1
#
_cell.length_a   1.000
_cell.length_b   1.000
_cell.length_c   1.000
_cell.angle_alpha   90.00
_cell.angle_beta   90.00
_cell.angle_gamma   90.00
#
_symmetry.space_group_name_H-M   'P 1'
#
loop_
_entity.id
_entity.type
_entity.pdbx_description
1 polymer ?
#
loop_
_entity_poly.entity_id
_entity_poly.type
_entity_poly.pdbx_seq_one_letter_code
_entity_poly.pdbx_strand_id
1 'polypeptide(L)'
;MTQESYDNRFTPQEIGLPDNMPYVKSIIWGKEGVFRKLDIGPETRIEELKLRRKMLKHHQWIGMLTLAGLAYQYDVGKKLYDGDDSDYWDKHYDRHKAMGYFTYATYMTGASLSIFAPPARKYDNNFSSIKFHRTMAILHFSAMMAQPFLAKAAVADGKRYNDLMDAHLKAGTVAFFALSLDALGITFFK
;
A
#
# COMPACT_ATOMS: atom_id res chain seq x y z
N MET A 1 20.61 27.39 25.66
CA MET A 1 19.64 27.35 24.55
C MET A 1 18.28 27.15 25.17
N THR A 2 17.47 28.20 25.20
CA THR A 2 16.18 28.24 25.91
C THR A 2 15.11 27.57 25.06
N GLN A 3 14.37 26.63 25.66
CA GLN A 3 13.10 26.10 25.13
C GLN A 3 12.16 27.27 24.85
N GLU A 4 11.83 27.51 23.58
CA GLU A 4 10.72 28.39 23.23
C GLU A 4 9.42 27.72 23.69
N SER A 5 8.76 28.33 24.67
CA SER A 5 7.42 27.93 25.09
C SER A 5 6.45 28.23 23.94
N TYR A 6 6.04 27.20 23.21
CA TYR A 6 4.95 27.32 22.25
C TYR A 6 3.67 27.70 23.00
N ASP A 7 3.14 28.90 22.71
CA ASP A 7 1.88 29.40 23.26
C ASP A 7 0.70 28.63 22.64
N ASN A 8 0.09 27.76 23.45
CA ASN A 8 -0.99 26.87 23.02
C ASN A 8 -2.34 27.61 22.78
N ARG A 9 -2.45 28.90 23.09
CA ARG A 9 -3.69 29.68 22.92
C ARG A 9 -4.03 30.02 21.46
N PHE A 10 -3.09 29.84 20.53
CA PHE A 10 -3.25 30.10 19.10
C PHE A 10 -3.10 28.85 18.23
N THR A 11 -3.38 27.67 18.76
CA THR A 11 -3.55 26.48 17.91
C THR A 11 -5.00 26.44 17.42
N PRO A 12 -5.31 26.80 16.15
CA PRO A 12 -6.66 26.62 15.63
C PRO A 12 -7.12 25.18 15.85
N GLN A 13 -8.39 25.01 16.20
CA GLN A 13 -9.04 23.71 16.44
C GLN A 13 -8.80 22.70 15.29
N GLU A 14 -8.51 23.22 14.09
CA GLU A 14 -8.09 22.50 12.88
C GLU A 14 -6.70 21.81 12.91
N ILE A 15 -5.91 21.99 13.98
CA ILE A 15 -4.58 21.38 14.16
C ILE A 15 -4.64 20.16 15.09
N GLY A 16 -5.74 19.94 15.82
CA GLY A 16 -5.90 18.82 16.73
C GLY A 16 -5.93 17.43 16.06
N LEU A 17 -6.06 16.40 16.89
CA LEU A 17 -6.45 15.08 16.37
C LEU A 17 -7.90 15.15 15.85
N PRO A 18 -8.20 14.55 14.69
CA PRO A 18 -9.57 14.49 14.18
C PRO A 18 -10.43 13.59 15.06
N ASP A 19 -11.69 14.00 15.28
CA ASP A 19 -12.67 13.24 16.07
C ASP A 19 -13.05 11.89 15.43
N ASN A 20 -13.06 11.82 14.09
CA ASN A 20 -13.49 10.65 13.32
C ASN A 20 -12.31 9.90 12.67
N MET A 21 -11.31 9.55 13.48
CA MET A 21 -10.13 8.84 13.01
C MET A 21 -10.43 7.37 12.66
N PRO A 22 -9.87 6.82 11.55
CA PRO A 22 -9.93 5.39 11.28
C PRO A 22 -9.32 4.55 12.41
N TYR A 23 -9.93 3.40 12.73
CA TYR A 23 -9.56 2.55 13.86
C TYR A 23 -8.05 2.21 13.95
N VAL A 24 -7.43 1.81 12.84
CA VAL A 24 -5.98 1.50 12.82
C VAL A 24 -5.16 2.74 13.18
N LYS A 25 -5.56 3.91 12.69
CA LYS A 25 -4.87 5.17 12.99
C LYS A 25 -5.08 5.59 14.44
N SER A 26 -6.25 5.35 15.04
CA SER A 26 -6.48 5.67 16.45
C SER A 26 -5.67 4.79 17.40
N ILE A 27 -5.41 3.53 17.05
CA ILE A 27 -4.53 2.66 17.84
C ILE A 27 -3.08 3.15 17.79
N ILE A 28 -2.59 3.53 16.60
CA ILE A 28 -1.18 3.93 16.43
C ILE A 28 -0.95 5.36 16.96
N TRP A 29 -1.79 6.29 16.51
CA TRP A 29 -1.62 7.75 16.66
C TRP A 29 -2.76 8.42 17.44
N GLY A 30 -3.61 7.69 18.16
CA GLY A 30 -4.62 8.29 19.06
C GLY A 30 -4.00 8.95 20.29
N LYS A 31 -4.80 9.64 21.11
CA LYS A 31 -4.31 10.26 22.36
C LYS A 31 -3.56 9.24 23.23
N GLU A 32 -4.14 8.05 23.35
CA GLU A 32 -3.57 6.87 24.03
C GLU A 32 -2.87 5.89 23.07
N GLY A 33 -2.51 6.34 21.88
CA GLY A 33 -1.96 5.50 20.83
C GLY A 33 -0.52 5.06 21.12
N VAL A 34 -0.12 3.94 20.53
CA VAL A 34 1.19 3.29 20.74
C VAL A 34 2.35 4.26 20.53
N PHE A 35 2.31 5.06 19.46
CA PHE A 35 3.42 5.95 19.11
C PHE A 35 3.57 7.10 20.10
N ARG A 36 2.47 7.60 20.68
CA ARG A 36 2.55 8.62 21.74
C ARG A 36 3.05 8.05 23.06
N LYS A 37 2.65 6.82 23.40
CA LYS A 37 3.10 6.14 24.62
C LYS A 37 4.58 5.81 24.62
N LEU A 38 5.12 5.51 23.43
CA LEU A 38 6.53 5.16 23.26
C LEU A 38 7.40 6.36 22.88
N ASP A 39 6.83 7.56 22.79
CA ASP A 39 7.51 8.77 22.32
C ASP A 39 8.16 8.59 20.91
N ILE A 40 7.47 7.83 20.05
CA ILE A 40 7.90 7.52 18.68
C ILE A 40 7.12 8.43 17.73
N GLY A 41 7.63 9.63 17.50
CA GLY A 41 7.05 10.55 16.54
C GLY A 41 7.48 12.00 16.78
N PRO A 42 7.03 12.93 15.94
CA PRO A 42 7.28 14.34 16.16
C PRO A 42 6.56 14.86 17.42
N GLU A 43 7.17 15.81 18.12
CA GLU A 43 6.65 16.38 19.38
C GLU A 43 5.37 17.19 19.14
N THR A 44 5.27 17.85 17.98
CA THR A 44 4.15 18.74 17.68
C THR A 44 3.25 18.19 16.58
N ARG A 45 1.95 18.51 16.64
CA ARG A 45 1.05 18.11 15.56
C ARG A 45 1.35 18.79 14.22
N ILE A 46 1.94 19.98 14.21
CA ILE A 46 2.40 20.59 12.95
C ILE A 46 3.47 19.72 12.29
N GLU A 47 4.39 19.15 13.05
CA GLU A 47 5.41 18.25 12.53
C GLU A 47 4.83 16.89 12.14
N GLU A 48 3.87 16.34 12.90
CA GLU A 48 3.11 15.15 12.48
C GLU A 48 2.46 15.36 11.09
N LEU A 49 1.89 16.53 10.83
CA LEU A 49 1.28 16.84 9.53
C LEU A 49 2.33 16.99 8.41
N LYS A 50 3.50 17.59 8.69
CA LYS A 50 4.63 17.64 7.76
C LYS A 50 5.14 16.23 7.44
N LEU A 51 5.29 15.39 8.46
CA LEU A 51 5.69 13.99 8.33
C LEU A 51 4.68 13.20 7.51
N ARG A 52 3.37 13.34 7.80
CA ARG A 52 2.29 12.72 7.01
C ARG A 52 2.43 13.09 5.54
N ARG A 53 2.58 14.38 5.21
CA ARG A 53 2.74 14.83 3.82
C ARG A 53 3.96 14.19 3.16
N LYS A 54 5.08 14.12 3.87
CA LYS A 54 6.30 13.46 3.37
C LYS A 54 6.04 11.96 3.11
N MET A 55 5.51 11.23 4.08
CA MET A 55 5.23 9.80 3.95
C MET A 55 4.26 9.50 2.81
N LEU A 56 3.18 10.28 2.68
CA LEU A 56 2.20 10.08 1.60
C LEU A 56 2.74 10.44 0.21
N LYS A 57 3.61 11.45 0.11
CA LYS A 57 4.32 11.73 -1.15
C LYS A 57 5.22 10.57 -1.57
N HIS A 58 5.92 9.95 -0.63
CA HIS A 58 6.74 8.77 -0.90
C HIS A 58 5.87 7.55 -1.20
N HIS A 59 4.75 7.36 -0.50
CA HIS A 59 3.76 6.31 -0.82
C HIS A 59 3.29 6.41 -2.27
N GLN A 60 2.93 7.61 -2.75
CA GLN A 60 2.52 7.83 -4.14
C GLN A 60 3.65 7.51 -5.12
N TRP A 61 4.86 8.00 -4.86
CA TRP A 61 6.00 7.76 -5.74
C TRP A 61 6.39 6.28 -5.81
N ILE A 62 6.48 5.60 -4.66
CA ILE A 62 6.73 4.15 -4.60
C ILE A 62 5.56 3.38 -5.23
N GLY A 63 4.32 3.81 -5.03
CA GLY A 63 3.15 3.19 -5.65
C GLY A 63 3.22 3.17 -7.17
N MET A 64 3.67 4.27 -7.81
CA MET A 64 3.92 4.30 -9.25
C MET A 64 5.06 3.37 -9.68
N LEU A 65 6.15 3.33 -8.90
CA LEU A 65 7.26 2.40 -9.13
C LEU A 65 6.80 0.94 -9.05
N THR A 66 6.01 0.60 -8.03
CA THR A 66 5.41 -0.72 -7.86
C THR A 66 4.49 -1.05 -9.01
N LEU A 67 3.62 -0.13 -9.45
CA LEU A 67 2.71 -0.35 -10.57
C LEU A 67 3.49 -0.65 -11.87
N ALA A 68 4.55 0.09 -12.16
CA ALA A 68 5.40 -0.16 -13.33
C ALA A 68 6.06 -1.54 -13.27
N GLY A 69 6.62 -1.91 -12.11
CA GLY A 69 7.20 -3.24 -11.90
C GLY A 69 6.16 -4.36 -11.99
N LEU A 70 4.97 -4.15 -11.44
CA LEU A 70 3.87 -5.10 -11.45
C LEU A 70 3.31 -5.29 -12.86
N ALA A 71 3.25 -4.24 -13.68
CA ALA A 71 2.85 -4.35 -15.07
C ALA A 71 3.78 -5.30 -15.86
N TYR A 72 5.09 -5.12 -15.71
CA TYR A 72 6.08 -6.01 -16.32
C TYR A 72 5.98 -7.44 -15.77
N GLN A 73 5.90 -7.59 -14.45
CA GLN A 73 5.77 -8.90 -13.81
C GLN A 73 4.51 -9.64 -14.27
N TYR A 74 3.39 -8.93 -14.40
CA TYR A 74 2.11 -9.47 -14.84
C TYR A 74 2.15 -9.92 -16.30
N ASP A 75 2.72 -9.13 -17.22
CA ASP A 75 2.88 -9.51 -18.62
C ASP A 75 3.72 -10.80 -18.76
N VAL A 76 4.87 -10.85 -18.08
CA VAL A 76 5.73 -12.04 -18.09
C VAL A 76 5.03 -13.23 -17.44
N GLY A 77 4.38 -13.02 -16.30
CA GLY A 77 3.66 -14.07 -15.57
C GLY A 77 2.51 -14.68 -16.37
N LYS A 78 1.77 -13.84 -17.11
CA LYS A 78 0.70 -14.31 -18.00
C LYS A 78 1.24 -15.18 -19.13
N LYS A 79 2.35 -14.78 -19.77
CA LYS A 79 3.00 -15.60 -20.81
C LYS A 79 3.55 -16.92 -20.27
N LEU A 80 4.07 -16.92 -19.05
CA LEU A 80 4.49 -18.14 -18.36
C LEU A 80 3.32 -19.08 -18.04
N TYR A 81 2.12 -18.54 -17.82
CA TYR A 81 0.92 -19.32 -17.53
C TYR A 81 0.26 -19.88 -18.79
N ASP A 82 0.13 -19.04 -19.83
CA ASP A 82 -0.58 -19.38 -21.07
C ASP A 82 0.26 -20.24 -22.04
N GLY A 83 1.58 -20.28 -21.87
CA GLY A 83 2.50 -20.90 -22.82
C GLY A 83 2.89 -22.35 -22.49
N ASP A 84 2.83 -23.22 -23.50
CA ASP A 84 3.44 -24.56 -23.48
C ASP A 84 4.92 -24.52 -23.94
N ASP A 85 5.50 -23.33 -24.07
CA ASP A 85 6.87 -23.09 -24.55
C ASP A 85 7.87 -23.20 -23.38
N SER A 86 8.53 -24.36 -23.28
CA SER A 86 9.59 -24.61 -22.30
C SER A 86 10.75 -23.63 -22.42
N ASP A 87 11.05 -23.18 -23.64
CA ASP A 87 12.13 -22.25 -23.93
C ASP A 87 11.84 -20.84 -23.37
N TYR A 88 10.57 -20.42 -23.43
CA TYR A 88 10.13 -19.18 -22.78
C TYR A 88 10.18 -19.31 -21.26
N TRP A 89 9.70 -20.43 -20.73
CA TRP A 89 9.72 -20.70 -19.30
C TRP A 89 11.14 -20.54 -18.74
N ASP A 90 12.11 -21.27 -19.31
CA ASP A 90 13.49 -21.34 -18.83
C ASP A 90 14.18 -19.97 -18.84
N LYS A 91 13.83 -19.11 -19.80
CA LYS A 91 14.43 -17.76 -19.94
C LYS A 91 13.77 -16.70 -19.06
N HIS A 92 12.54 -16.93 -18.59
CA HIS A 92 11.72 -15.87 -18.01
C HIS A 92 11.19 -16.14 -16.60
N TYR A 93 11.17 -17.40 -16.12
CA TYR A 93 10.70 -17.71 -14.77
C TYR A 93 11.49 -16.96 -13.69
N ASP A 94 12.82 -17.01 -13.75
CA ASP A 94 13.66 -16.33 -12.75
C ASP A 94 13.46 -14.81 -12.77
N ARG A 95 13.17 -14.24 -13.95
CA ARG A 95 12.82 -12.82 -14.10
C ARG A 95 11.47 -12.52 -13.46
N HIS A 96 10.45 -13.35 -13.70
CA HIS A 96 9.14 -13.20 -13.05
C HIS A 96 9.28 -13.29 -11.53
N LYS A 97 10.03 -14.27 -11.02
CA LYS A 97 10.28 -14.46 -9.59
C LYS A 97 11.04 -13.29 -8.97
N ALA A 98 12.13 -12.84 -9.60
CA ALA A 98 12.91 -11.69 -9.15
C ALA A 98 12.05 -10.41 -9.11
N MET A 99 11.26 -10.18 -10.16
CA MET A 99 10.31 -9.06 -10.20
C MET A 99 9.22 -9.21 -9.14
N GLY A 100 8.75 -10.42 -8.84
CA GLY A 100 7.82 -10.69 -7.75
C GLY A 100 8.35 -10.27 -6.38
N TYR A 101 9.63 -10.54 -6.09
CA TYR A 101 10.26 -10.03 -4.86
C TYR A 101 10.37 -8.51 -4.87
N PHE A 102 10.77 -7.92 -5.99
CA PHE A 102 10.89 -6.47 -6.14
C PHE A 102 9.55 -5.75 -5.95
N THR A 103 8.50 -6.19 -6.64
CA THR A 103 7.16 -5.59 -6.55
C THR A 103 6.56 -5.78 -5.17
N TYR A 104 6.69 -6.96 -4.57
CA TYR A 104 6.21 -7.20 -3.21
C TYR A 104 6.93 -6.31 -2.19
N ALA A 105 8.27 -6.19 -2.28
CA ALA A 105 9.04 -5.33 -1.38
C ALA A 105 8.68 -3.84 -1.52
N THR A 106 8.61 -3.33 -2.75
CA THR A 106 8.21 -1.94 -3.00
C THR A 106 6.76 -1.69 -2.59
N TYR A 107 5.85 -2.63 -2.87
CA TYR A 107 4.46 -2.57 -2.45
C TYR A 107 4.32 -2.48 -0.94
N MET A 108 4.96 -3.38 -0.20
CA MET A 108 4.91 -3.40 1.27
C MET A 108 5.54 -2.15 1.88
N THR A 109 6.61 -1.63 1.27
CA THR A 109 7.20 -0.35 1.65
C THR A 109 6.20 0.80 1.47
N GLY A 110 5.55 0.87 0.30
CA GLY A 110 4.50 1.84 0.01
C GLY A 110 3.32 1.73 0.98
N ALA A 111 2.80 0.52 1.19
CA ALA A 111 1.70 0.25 2.12
C ALA A 111 2.05 0.69 3.55
N SER A 112 3.27 0.39 4.02
CA SER A 112 3.75 0.80 5.33
C SER A 112 3.75 2.32 5.49
N LEU A 113 4.23 3.07 4.48
CA LEU A 113 4.17 4.54 4.51
C LEU A 113 2.74 5.06 4.66
N SER A 114 1.75 4.44 4.01
CA SER A 114 0.35 4.85 4.14
C SER A 114 -0.24 4.45 5.50
N ILE A 115 -0.03 3.20 5.95
CA ILE A 115 -0.58 2.65 7.20
C ILE A 115 0.00 3.33 8.44
N PHE A 116 1.29 3.65 8.44
CA PHE A 116 1.95 4.27 9.58
C PHE A 116 2.00 5.80 9.53
N ALA A 117 1.53 6.45 8.45
CA ALA A 117 1.48 7.92 8.41
C ALA A 117 0.64 8.53 9.56
N PRO A 118 1.04 9.68 10.15
CA PRO A 118 0.23 10.40 11.13
C PRO A 118 -1.18 10.71 10.60
N PRO A 119 -2.21 10.88 11.44
CA PRO A 119 -3.59 11.08 11.00
C PRO A 119 -3.78 12.40 10.24
N ALA A 120 -4.81 12.47 9.38
CA ALA A 120 -5.17 13.68 8.65
C ALA A 120 -5.74 14.76 9.59
N ARG A 121 -5.91 16.00 9.10
CA ARG A 121 -6.63 17.06 9.86
C ARG A 121 -8.11 16.76 10.00
N LYS A 122 -8.72 16.26 8.93
CA LYS A 122 -10.13 15.87 8.86
C LYS A 122 -10.29 14.60 8.04
N TYR A 123 -11.34 13.85 8.33
CA TYR A 123 -11.83 12.78 7.47
C TYR A 123 -13.24 13.17 7.04
N ASP A 124 -13.45 13.37 5.73
CA ASP A 124 -14.81 13.58 5.22
C ASP A 124 -15.51 12.25 4.92
N ASN A 125 -16.84 12.31 4.91
CA ASN A 125 -17.71 11.19 4.56
C ASN A 125 -18.35 11.35 3.18
N ASN A 126 -17.84 12.21 2.30
CA ASN A 126 -18.39 12.39 0.96
C ASN A 126 -17.74 11.42 -0.04
N PHE A 127 -18.41 11.16 -1.16
CA PHE A 127 -17.77 10.41 -2.24
C PHE A 127 -16.59 11.25 -2.77
N SER A 128 -15.39 10.68 -2.70
CA SER A 128 -14.15 11.35 -3.03
C SER A 128 -13.14 10.34 -3.55
N SER A 129 -12.11 10.82 -4.24
CA SER A 129 -10.98 10.00 -4.66
C SER A 129 -10.38 9.17 -3.50
N ILE A 130 -10.39 9.72 -2.28
CA ILE A 130 -9.90 9.03 -1.08
C ILE A 130 -10.77 7.82 -0.71
N LYS A 131 -12.10 7.92 -0.82
CA LYS A 131 -12.98 6.78 -0.55
C LYS A 131 -12.84 5.70 -1.62
N PHE A 132 -12.73 6.12 -2.88
CA PHE A 132 -12.43 5.20 -3.98
C PHE A 132 -11.12 4.46 -3.73
N HIS A 133 -10.06 5.20 -3.41
CA HIS A 133 -8.74 4.64 -3.07
C HIS A 133 -8.81 3.66 -1.91
N ARG A 134 -9.53 3.96 -0.82
CA ARG A 134 -9.67 3.02 0.31
C ARG A 134 -10.34 1.71 -0.10
N THR A 135 -11.32 1.78 -1.00
CA THR A 135 -12.02 0.59 -1.50
C THR A 135 -11.09 -0.23 -2.38
N MET A 136 -10.39 0.42 -3.32
CA MET A 136 -9.39 -0.25 -4.15
C MET A 136 -8.23 -0.79 -3.31
N ALA A 137 -7.85 -0.11 -2.23
CA ALA A 137 -6.82 -0.53 -1.30
C ALA A 137 -7.13 -1.87 -0.62
N ILE A 138 -8.39 -2.12 -0.29
CA ILE A 138 -8.79 -3.43 0.24
C ILE A 138 -8.56 -4.52 -0.81
N LEU A 139 -8.96 -4.26 -2.06
CA LEU A 139 -8.80 -5.23 -3.16
C LEU A 139 -7.33 -5.49 -3.48
N HIS A 140 -6.57 -4.43 -3.77
CA HIS A 140 -5.19 -4.58 -4.18
C HIS A 140 -4.28 -5.07 -3.05
N PHE A 141 -4.54 -4.69 -1.79
CA PHE A 141 -3.79 -5.22 -0.66
C PHE A 141 -4.05 -6.69 -0.43
N SER A 142 -5.30 -7.13 -0.45
CA SER A 142 -5.64 -8.54 -0.29
C SER A 142 -5.02 -9.39 -1.41
N ALA A 143 -5.11 -8.93 -2.65
CA ALA A 143 -4.56 -9.62 -3.81
C ALA A 143 -3.02 -9.71 -3.77
N MET A 144 -2.33 -8.60 -3.47
CA MET A 144 -0.86 -8.57 -3.34
C MET A 144 -0.35 -9.45 -2.18
N MET A 145 -1.07 -9.47 -1.06
CA MET A 145 -0.73 -10.34 0.07
C MET A 145 -0.89 -11.82 -0.29
N ALA A 146 -1.88 -12.19 -1.10
CA ALA A 146 -2.11 -13.58 -1.48
C ALA A 146 -1.02 -14.16 -2.40
N GLN A 147 -0.37 -13.33 -3.24
CA GLN A 147 0.61 -13.76 -4.24
C GLN A 147 1.68 -14.74 -3.71
N PRO A 148 2.49 -14.40 -2.67
CA PRO A 148 3.53 -15.29 -2.17
C PRO A 148 2.97 -16.59 -1.56
N PHE A 149 1.80 -16.54 -0.92
CA PHE A 149 1.18 -17.74 -0.33
C PHE A 149 0.70 -18.70 -1.40
N LEU A 150 0.04 -18.18 -2.45
CA LEU A 150 -0.44 -18.99 -3.57
C LEU A 150 0.72 -19.65 -4.32
N ALA A 151 1.77 -18.88 -4.62
CA ALA A 151 2.97 -19.42 -5.28
C ALA A 151 3.65 -20.50 -4.44
N LYS A 152 3.85 -20.26 -3.13
CA LYS A 152 4.46 -21.25 -2.23
C LYS A 152 3.59 -22.49 -2.05
N ALA A 153 2.28 -22.32 -1.93
CA ALA A 153 1.35 -23.42 -1.80
C ALA A 153 1.31 -24.29 -3.06
N ALA A 154 1.35 -23.69 -4.25
CA ALA A 154 1.39 -24.43 -5.52
C ALA A 154 2.60 -25.36 -5.59
N VAL A 155 3.78 -24.87 -5.21
CA VAL A 155 5.02 -25.66 -5.19
C VAL A 155 4.97 -26.77 -4.12
N ALA A 156 4.35 -26.51 -2.97
CA ALA A 156 4.26 -27.48 -1.88
C ALA A 156 3.20 -28.57 -2.11
N ASP A 157 2.09 -28.22 -2.78
CA ASP A 157 0.97 -29.11 -3.07
C ASP A 157 0.87 -29.39 -4.57
N GLY A 158 1.75 -30.27 -5.05
CA GLY A 158 1.81 -30.65 -6.46
C GLY A 158 0.48 -31.21 -7.02
N LYS A 159 -0.42 -31.74 -6.17
CA LYS A 159 -1.74 -32.23 -6.62
C LYS A 159 -2.67 -31.08 -7.00
N ARG A 160 -2.50 -29.92 -6.39
CA ARG A 160 -3.30 -28.71 -6.61
C ARG A 160 -2.54 -27.61 -7.34
N TYR A 161 -1.39 -27.95 -7.95
CA TYR A 161 -0.51 -26.98 -8.59
C TYR A 161 -1.25 -26.09 -9.59
N ASN A 162 -2.02 -26.69 -10.51
CA ASN A 162 -2.76 -25.95 -11.54
C ASN A 162 -3.83 -25.03 -10.93
N ASP A 163 -4.63 -25.52 -9.98
CA ASP A 163 -5.66 -24.72 -9.30
C ASP A 163 -5.06 -23.53 -8.55
N LEU A 164 -3.92 -23.74 -7.88
CA LEU A 164 -3.23 -22.71 -7.11
C LEU A 164 -2.52 -21.70 -8.01
N MET A 165 -2.02 -22.13 -9.17
CA MET A 165 -1.43 -21.24 -10.16
C MET A 165 -2.51 -20.42 -10.91
N ASP A 166 -3.67 -21.01 -11.18
CA ASP A 166 -4.84 -20.29 -11.69
C ASP A 166 -5.31 -19.23 -10.68
N ALA A 167 -5.38 -19.59 -9.40
CA ALA A 167 -5.66 -18.64 -8.33
C ALA A 167 -4.58 -17.54 -8.23
N HIS A 168 -3.30 -17.88 -8.39
CA HIS A 168 -2.19 -16.94 -8.40
C HIS A 168 -2.34 -15.92 -9.53
N LEU A 169 -2.61 -16.38 -10.76
CA LEU A 169 -2.88 -15.54 -11.92
C LEU A 169 -4.08 -14.62 -11.69
N LYS A 170 -5.22 -15.17 -11.25
CA LYS A 170 -6.44 -14.39 -10.98
C LYS A 170 -6.19 -13.31 -9.94
N ALA A 171 -5.53 -13.64 -8.84
CA ALA A 171 -5.15 -12.66 -7.83
C ALA A 171 -4.16 -11.62 -8.39
N GLY A 172 -3.22 -12.02 -9.25
CA GLY A 172 -2.28 -11.12 -9.91
C GLY A 172 -2.99 -10.14 -10.85
N THR A 173 -3.97 -10.62 -11.62
CA THR A 173 -4.86 -9.80 -12.45
C THR A 173 -5.63 -8.79 -11.60
N VAL A 174 -6.27 -9.23 -10.51
CA VAL A 174 -6.98 -8.33 -9.59
C VAL A 174 -6.03 -7.27 -9.02
N ALA A 175 -4.85 -7.66 -8.55
CA ALA A 175 -3.86 -6.72 -8.04
C ALA A 175 -3.47 -5.67 -9.08
N PHE A 176 -3.09 -6.11 -10.29
CA PHE A 176 -2.67 -5.21 -11.37
C PHE A 176 -3.76 -4.22 -11.77
N PHE A 177 -4.98 -4.69 -12.01
CA PHE A 177 -6.08 -3.81 -12.41
C PHE A 177 -6.56 -2.92 -11.27
N ALA A 178 -6.63 -3.41 -10.04
CA ALA A 178 -7.01 -2.60 -8.88
C ALA A 178 -5.98 -1.49 -8.61
N LEU A 179 -4.67 -1.76 -8.66
CA LEU A 179 -3.64 -0.70 -8.56
C LEU A 179 -3.73 0.28 -9.72
N SER A 180 -3.95 -0.20 -10.95
CA SER A 180 -4.02 0.65 -12.13
C SER A 180 -5.22 1.61 -12.07
N LEU A 181 -6.39 1.08 -11.73
CA LEU A 181 -7.61 1.87 -11.55
C LEU A 181 -7.49 2.84 -10.38
N ASP A 182 -6.85 2.44 -9.29
CA ASP A 182 -6.57 3.31 -8.16
C ASP A 182 -5.69 4.50 -8.55
N ALA A 183 -4.58 4.24 -9.23
CA ALA A 183 -3.68 5.28 -9.73
C ALA A 183 -4.40 6.25 -10.69
N LEU A 184 -5.29 5.75 -11.55
CA LEU A 184 -6.10 6.58 -12.45
C LEU A 184 -7.20 7.35 -11.71
N GLY A 185 -7.89 6.74 -10.74
CA GLY A 185 -8.95 7.38 -9.95
C GLY A 185 -8.45 8.59 -9.15
N ILE A 186 -7.16 8.64 -8.82
CA ILE A 186 -6.54 9.81 -8.20
C ILE A 186 -6.43 11.00 -9.19
N THR A 187 -6.41 10.75 -10.49
CA THR A 187 -6.28 11.79 -11.52
C THR A 187 -7.61 12.38 -11.98
N PHE A 188 -8.71 11.59 -11.99
CA PHE A 188 -10.00 12.01 -12.53
C PHE A 188 -10.95 12.64 -11.51
N PHE A 189 -10.78 12.37 -10.22
CA PHE A 189 -11.61 12.90 -9.14
C PHE A 189 -10.82 13.92 -8.31
N LYS A 190 -10.57 15.11 -8.88
CA LYS A 190 -10.03 16.26 -8.13
C LYS A 190 -11.14 17.03 -7.43
#